data_AF-A0A2M9ZGV2-F1
#
_entry.id   AF-A0A2M9ZGV2-F1
#
_cell.length_a   1.000
_cell.length_b   1.000
_cell.length_c   1.000
_cell.angle_alpha   90.00
_cell.angle_beta   90.00
_cell.angle_gamma   90.00
#
_symmetry.space_group_name_H-M   'P 1'
#
loop_
_entity.id
_entity.type
_entity.pdbx_description
1 polymer ?
#
loop_
_entity_poly.entity_id
_entity_poly.type
_entity_poly.pdbx_seq_one_letter_code
_entity_poly.pdbx_strand_id
1 'polypeptide(L)'
;MERKRLLIISVSGIGNTILQSPFINAVLDSGLYETDVLFGNQSISSVYKINRIIRNIYVLPSSLLHVVGLLWKLRKNRYEYCVNCFPSNRIEFAIL
;
A
#
# COMPACT_ATOMS: atom_id res chain seq x y z
N MET A 1 -16.35 0.33 -17.45
CA MET A 1 -16.53 -0.14 -16.06
C MET A 1 -15.72 0.76 -15.15
N GLU A 2 -16.30 1.20 -14.04
CA GLU A 2 -15.55 1.94 -13.03
C GLU A 2 -14.50 0.99 -12.41
N ARG A 3 -13.25 1.45 -12.31
CA ARG A 3 -12.18 0.62 -11.73
C ARG A 3 -12.40 0.53 -10.22
N LYS A 4 -12.26 -0.67 -9.68
CA LYS A 4 -12.44 -0.89 -8.25
C LYS A 4 -11.26 -0.36 -7.45
N ARG A 5 -11.50 0.14 -6.23
CA ARG A 5 -10.43 0.70 -5.39
C ARG A 5 -9.70 -0.36 -4.58
N LEU A 6 -8.38 -0.43 -4.72
CA LEU A 6 -7.52 -1.39 -4.03
C LEU A 6 -6.44 -0.69 -3.22
N LEU A 7 -6.26 -1.13 -1.97
CA LEU A 7 -5.08 -0.81 -1.16
C LEU A 7 -4.17 -2.04 -1.06
N ILE A 8 -2.91 -1.89 -1.47
CA ILE A 8 -1.86 -2.87 -1.20
C ILE A 8 -1.06 -2.42 0.03
N ILE A 9 -0.99 -3.25 1.06
CA ILE A 9 -0.19 -3.01 2.26
C ILE A 9 1.12 -3.81 2.13
N SER A 10 2.21 -3.07 1.99
CA SER A 10 3.58 -3.58 1.95
C SER A 10 4.44 -2.92 3.02
N VAL A 11 4.09 -3.17 4.27
CA VAL A 11 4.92 -2.73 5.39
C VAL A 11 5.85 -3.86 5.77
N SER A 12 6.90 -4.03 4.97
CA SER A 12 7.94 -5.02 5.18
C SER A 12 9.34 -4.42 4.94
N GLY A 13 10.38 -5.20 5.22
CA GLY A 13 11.76 -4.84 4.87
C GLY A 13 11.98 -4.90 3.35
N ILE A 14 13.05 -4.26 2.87
CA ILE A 14 13.31 -4.13 1.42
C ILE A 14 13.37 -5.46 0.68
N GLY A 15 13.93 -6.52 1.29
CA GLY A 15 13.97 -7.86 0.69
C GLY A 15 12.56 -8.42 0.42
N ASN A 16 11.67 -8.32 1.41
CA ASN A 16 10.28 -8.73 1.26
C ASN A 16 9.53 -7.90 0.21
N THR A 17 9.83 -6.60 0.13
CA THR A 17 9.25 -5.73 -0.92
C THR A 17 9.72 -6.10 -2.32
N ILE A 18 10.95 -6.56 -2.48
CA ILE A 18 11.44 -7.06 -3.78
C ILE A 18 10.68 -8.35 -4.14
N LEU A 19 10.50 -9.27 -3.19
CA LEU A 19 9.83 -10.55 -3.42
C LEU A 19 8.35 -10.41 -3.82
N GLN A 20 7.64 -9.41 -3.30
CA GLN A 20 6.25 -9.10 -3.70
C GLN A 20 6.15 -8.30 -5.01
N SER A 21 7.25 -7.77 -5.55
CA SER A 21 7.19 -6.89 -6.73
C SER A 21 6.49 -7.53 -7.93
N PRO A 22 6.60 -8.85 -8.20
CA PRO A 22 5.84 -9.48 -9.28
C PRO A 22 4.33 -9.43 -9.03
N PHE A 23 3.88 -9.58 -7.77
CA PHE A 23 2.47 -9.46 -7.42
C PHE A 23 1.96 -8.02 -7.64
N ILE A 24 2.71 -7.02 -7.14
CA ILE A 24 2.33 -5.61 -7.33
C ILE A 24 2.24 -5.28 -8.82
N ASN A 25 3.24 -5.68 -9.61
CA ASN A 25 3.25 -5.42 -11.05
C ASN A 25 2.08 -6.12 -11.75
N ALA A 26 1.80 -7.38 -11.45
CA ALA A 26 0.66 -8.10 -12.03
C ALA A 26 -0.69 -7.43 -11.73
N VAL A 27 -0.87 -6.90 -10.51
CA VAL A 27 -2.07 -6.14 -10.16
C VAL A 27 -2.17 -4.84 -10.94
N LEU A 28 -1.07 -4.08 -11.05
CA LEU A 28 -1.03 -2.83 -11.79
C LEU A 28 -1.28 -3.04 -13.29
N ASP A 29 -0.66 -4.07 -13.87
CA ASP A 29 -0.78 -4.41 -15.29
C ASP A 29 -2.17 -4.93 -15.66
N SER A 30 -2.93 -5.48 -14.70
CA SER A 30 -4.31 -5.93 -14.94
C SER A 30 -5.25 -4.82 -15.39
N GLY A 31 -4.97 -3.56 -15.01
CA GLY A 31 -5.84 -2.40 -15.29
C GLY A 31 -7.23 -2.45 -14.63
N LEU A 32 -7.51 -3.48 -13.82
CA LEU A 32 -8.81 -3.70 -13.18
C LEU A 32 -9.05 -2.77 -11.99
N TYR A 33 -7.97 -2.31 -11.36
CA TYR A 33 -7.99 -1.59 -10.09
C TYR A 33 -7.39 -0.19 -10.20
N GLU A 34 -7.97 0.73 -9.44
CA GLU A 34 -7.32 1.98 -9.04
C GLU A 34 -6.54 1.69 -7.76
N THR A 35 -5.21 1.61 -7.87
CA THR A 35 -4.36 1.02 -6.81
C THR A 35 -3.59 2.08 -6.05
N ASP A 36 -3.75 2.06 -4.73
CA ASP A 36 -2.91 2.75 -3.76
C ASP A 36 -1.98 1.74 -3.08
N VAL A 37 -0.75 2.16 -2.73
CA VAL A 37 0.22 1.29 -2.05
C VAL A 37 0.76 1.95 -0.79
N LEU A 38 0.73 1.22 0.33
CA LEU A 38 1.33 1.63 1.60
C LEU A 38 2.64 0.88 1.82
N PHE A 39 3.76 1.60 1.89
CA PHE A 39 5.07 1.03 2.19
C PHE A 39 5.52 1.29 3.63
N GLY A 40 6.40 0.42 4.14
CA GLY A 40 6.94 0.56 5.49
C GLY A 40 7.94 1.70 5.68
N ASN A 41 8.60 2.17 4.61
CA ASN A 41 9.54 3.29 4.68
C ASN A 41 9.73 3.99 3.31
N GLN A 42 10.45 5.11 3.34
CA GLN A 42 10.69 5.97 2.18
C GLN A 42 11.63 5.37 1.13
N SER A 43 12.62 4.57 1.56
CA SER A 43 13.61 3.94 0.68
C SER A 43 12.99 2.83 -0.17
N ILE A 44 11.94 2.19 0.33
CA ILE A 44 11.19 1.18 -0.40
C ILE A 44 10.24 1.85 -1.39
N SER A 45 9.53 2.88 -0.96
CA SER A 45 8.56 3.57 -1.81
C SER A 45 9.21 4.30 -2.99
N SER A 46 10.48 4.69 -2.90
CA SER A 46 11.21 5.32 -4.00
C SER A 46 11.39 4.40 -5.21
N VAL A 47 11.42 3.07 -5.03
CA VAL A 47 11.46 2.09 -6.13
C VAL A 47 10.23 2.23 -7.03
N TYR A 48 9.10 2.65 -6.46
CA TYR A 48 7.81 2.75 -7.14
C TYR A 48 7.39 4.20 -7.46
N LYS A 49 8.15 5.21 -7.03
CA LYS A 49 7.77 6.64 -7.18
C LYS A 49 7.54 7.09 -8.62
N ILE A 50 8.18 6.45 -9.59
CA ILE A 50 8.07 6.81 -11.02
C ILE A 50 6.92 6.04 -11.70
N ASN A 51 6.31 5.08 -11.02
CA ASN A 51 5.24 4.27 -11.60
C ASN A 51 3.94 5.07 -11.69
N ARG A 52 3.62 5.53 -12.92
CA ARG A 52 2.42 6.32 -13.22
C ARG A 52 1.10 5.55 -13.07
N ILE A 53 1.16 4.24 -12.89
CA ILE A 53 -0.04 3.39 -12.74
C ILE A 53 -0.53 3.43 -11.28
N ILE A 54 0.36 3.66 -10.31
CA ILE A 54 -0.02 3.78 -8.91
C ILE A 54 -0.65 5.16 -8.68
N ARG A 55 -1.86 5.19 -8.13
CA ARG A 55 -2.61 6.43 -7.86
C ARG A 55 -1.97 7.20 -6.71
N ASN A 56 -1.79 6.56 -5.56
CA ASN A 56 -1.07 7.14 -4.42
C ASN A 56 -0.09 6.14 -3.81
N ILE A 57 1.04 6.70 -3.38
CA ILE A 57 2.04 5.99 -2.60
C ILE A 57 2.05 6.60 -1.19
N TYR A 58 1.76 5.77 -0.19
CA TYR A 58 1.85 6.12 1.22
C TYR A 58 3.08 5.48 1.85
N VAL A 59 3.59 6.12 2.90
CA VAL A 59 4.66 5.59 3.73
C VAL A 59 4.15 5.58 5.17
N LEU A 60 4.32 4.47 5.86
CA LEU A 60 3.95 4.36 7.28
C LEU A 60 4.83 5.32 8.10
N PRO A 61 4.24 6.29 8.83
CA PRO A 61 5.00 7.18 9.68
C PRO A 61 5.48 6.48 10.95
N SER A 62 6.55 6.99 11.55
CA SER A 62 7.09 6.48 12.81
C SER A 62 6.32 6.95 14.05
N SER A 63 5.62 8.09 13.96
CA SER A 63 4.85 8.67 15.08
C SER A 63 3.41 8.17 15.08
N LEU A 64 2.92 7.72 16.25
CA LEU A 64 1.57 7.21 16.44
C LEU A 64 0.49 8.22 16.02
N LEU A 65 0.67 9.50 16.31
CA LEU A 65 -0.27 10.56 15.93
C LEU A 65 -0.41 10.64 14.40
N HIS A 66 0.71 10.54 13.69
CA HIS A 66 0.71 10.51 12.22
C HIS A 66 0.16 9.20 11.67
N VAL A 67 0.34 8.08 12.37
CA VAL A 67 -0.30 6.80 11.99
C VAL A 67 -1.82 6.95 12.01
N VAL A 68 -2.39 7.50 13.09
CA VAL A 68 -3.84 7.73 13.18
C VAL A 68 -4.33 8.63 12.05
N GLY A 69 -3.60 9.72 11.73
CA GLY A 69 -3.91 10.59 10.61
C GLY A 69 -3.88 9.87 9.25
N LEU A 70 -2.88 9.02 9.03
CA LEU A 70 -2.78 8.19 7.83
C LEU A 70 -3.95 7.20 7.74
N LEU A 71 -4.27 6.50 8.83
CA LEU A 71 -5.40 5.55 8.88
C LEU A 71 -6.72 6.24 8.53
N TRP A 72 -6.95 7.45 9.05
CA TRP A 72 -8.15 8.22 8.70
C TRP A 72 -8.18 8.62 7.22
N LYS A 73 -7.03 9.02 6.66
CA LYS A 73 -6.88 9.30 5.22
C LYS A 73 -7.18 8.07 4.36
N LEU A 74 -6.64 6.91 4.73
CA LEU A 74 -6.88 5.64 4.04
C LEU A 74 -8.36 5.24 4.12
N ARG A 75 -8.99 5.35 5.28
CA ARG A 75 -10.43 5.05 5.44
C ARG A 75 -11.33 5.91 4.57
N LYS A 76 -11.00 7.18 4.35
CA LYS A 76 -11.76 8.06 3.46
C LYS A 76 -11.75 7.63 2.00
N ASN A 77 -10.74 6.88 1.56
CA ASN A 77 -10.67 6.41 0.18
C ASN A 77 -11.67 5.30 -0.15
N ARG A 78 -12.31 4.68 0.86
CA ARG A 78 -13.32 3.62 0.68
C ARG A 78 -12.86 2.52 -0.28
N TYR A 79 -11.74 1.87 0.05
CA TYR A 79 -11.24 0.75 -0.74
C TYR A 79 -12.23 -0.41 -0.70
N GLU A 80 -12.47 -1.03 -1.85
CA GLU A 80 -13.29 -2.24 -1.96
C GLU A 80 -12.47 -3.49 -1.58
N TYR A 81 -11.16 -3.42 -1.82
CA TYR A 81 -10.23 -4.49 -1.50
C TYR A 81 -9.01 -3.95 -0.76
N CYS A 82 -8.53 -4.74 0.19
CA CYS A 82 -7.28 -4.50 0.88
C CYS A 82 -6.47 -5.80 0.83
N VAL A 83 -5.25 -5.74 0.30
CA VAL A 83 -4.34 -6.89 0.25
C VAL A 83 -3.16 -6.61 1.15
N ASN A 84 -3.05 -7.41 2.22
CA ASN A 84 -1.87 -7.39 3.07
C ASN A 84 -0.84 -8.38 2.53
N CYS A 85 0.22 -7.86 1.90
CA CYS A 85 1.26 -8.70 1.29
C CYS A 85 2.16 -9.37 2.34
N PHE A 86 2.23 -8.81 3.55
CA PHE A 86 3.00 -9.39 4.65
C PHE A 86 2.26 -9.18 5.97
N PRO A 87 1.70 -10.25 6.58
CA PRO A 87 1.14 -10.16 7.91
C PRO A 87 2.28 -9.85 8.90
N SER A 88 2.43 -8.58 9.26
CA SER A 88 3.24 -8.16 10.39
C SER A 88 2.40 -8.29 11.66
N ASN A 89 3.00 -8.76 12.76
CA ASN A 89 2.35 -8.83 14.09
C ASN A 89 2.06 -7.45 14.70
N ARG A 90 2.07 -6.39 13.89
CA ARG A 90 1.80 -5.02 14.26
C ARG A 90 0.30 -4.80 14.19
N ILE A 91 -0.31 -4.46 15.32
CA ILE A 91 -1.76 -4.32 15.48
C ILE A 91 -2.36 -3.28 14.52
N GLU A 92 -1.55 -2.33 14.06
CA GLU A 92 -1.92 -1.29 13.11
C GLU A 92 -2.40 -1.86 11.76
N PHE A 93 -1.97 -3.07 11.38
CA PHE A 93 -2.42 -3.75 10.15
C PHE A 93 -3.65 -4.64 10.33
N ALA A 94 -4.09 -4.87 11.58
CA ALA A 94 -5.32 -5.61 11.86
C ALA A 94 -6.57 -4.71 11.90
N ILE A 95 -6.39 -3.38 11.84
CA ILE A 95 -7.46 -2.37 12.01
C ILE A 95 -7.87 -1.73 10.67
N LEU A 96 -7.11 -1.99 9.61
CA LEU A 96 -7.30 -1.41 8.27
C LEU A 96 -8.39 -2.12 7.46
#